data_AF-E2ABK0-F1
#
_entry.id   AF-E2ABK0-F1
#
_cell.length_a   1.000
_cell.length_b   1.000
_cell.length_c   1.000
_cell.angle_alpha   90.00
_cell.angle_beta   90.00
_cell.angle_gamma   90.00
#
_symmetry.space_group_name_H-M   'P 1'
#
loop_
_entity.id
_entity.type
_entity.pdbx_description
1 polymer ?
#
loop_
_entity_poly.entity_id
_entity_poly.type
_entity_poly.pdbx_seq_one_letter_code
_entity_poly.pdbx_strand_id
1 'polypeptide(L)'
;MLKLRDLLHDLPYDPLNNAVWWIEHVIRHKGARHLRNKSRDMPWYKTQLLDIQAIVLVSLVFVAYIIVVIMRFTFQIVKQELRKRLVSSAKKQQ
;
A
#
# COMPACT_ATOMS: atom_id res chain seq x y z
N MET A 1 24.86 14.52 -29.34
CA MET A 1 23.80 15.00 -30.25
C MET A 1 23.68 14.21 -31.55
N LEU A 2 24.71 13.49 -32.04
CA LEU A 2 24.61 12.76 -33.32
C LEU A 2 23.79 11.45 -33.24
N LYS A 3 23.88 10.73 -32.12
CA LYS A 3 23.27 9.39 -31.95
C LYS A 3 21.74 9.33 -32.03
N LEU A 4 21.06 10.44 -31.70
CA LEU A 4 19.60 10.52 -31.78
C LEU A 4 19.12 10.82 -33.21
N ARG A 5 19.93 11.54 -33.99
CA ARG A 5 19.62 11.87 -35.39
C ARG A 5 19.67 10.62 -36.27
N ASP A 6 20.66 9.78 -36.05
CA ASP A 6 20.82 8.53 -36.80
C ASP A 6 19.68 7.55 -36.50
N LEU A 7 19.27 7.44 -35.23
CA LEU A 7 18.13 6.62 -34.83
C LEU A 7 16.80 7.11 -35.41
N LEU A 8 16.65 8.43 -35.63
CA LEU A 8 15.48 9.03 -36.27
C LEU A 8 15.43 8.80 -37.79
N HIS A 9 16.59 8.61 -38.42
CA HIS A 9 16.70 8.25 -39.84
C HIS A 9 16.46 6.75 -40.10
N ASP A 10 16.58 5.90 -39.07
CA ASP A 10 16.31 4.46 -39.17
C ASP A 10 14.82 4.09 -39.10
N LEU A 11 13.92 5.06 -38.87
CA LEU A 11 12.49 4.78 -38.89
C LEU A 11 11.96 4.82 -40.33
N PRO A 12 11.11 3.86 -40.75
CA PRO A 12 10.56 3.80 -42.10
C PRO A 12 9.56 4.92 -42.42
N TYR A 13 9.32 5.83 -41.47
CA TYR A 13 8.39 6.94 -41.58
C TYR A 13 9.09 8.23 -41.20
N ASP A 14 8.78 9.32 -41.91
CA ASP A 14 9.30 10.64 -41.59
C ASP A 14 8.80 11.08 -40.20
N PRO A 15 9.70 11.28 -39.23
CA PRO A 15 9.33 11.61 -37.85
C PRO A 15 8.58 12.95 -37.76
N LEU A 16 8.85 13.89 -38.69
CA LEU A 16 8.14 15.16 -38.74
C LEU A 16 6.67 14.94 -39.11
N ASN A 17 6.42 14.20 -40.18
CA ASN A 17 5.08 13.89 -40.64
C ASN A 17 4.28 13.06 -39.61
N ASN A 18 4.94 12.13 -38.92
CA ASN A 18 4.31 11.37 -37.84
C ASN A 18 3.91 12.28 -36.66
N ALA A 19 4.79 13.19 -36.23
CA ALA A 19 4.48 14.14 -35.16
C ALA A 19 3.31 15.07 -35.54
N VAL A 20 3.29 15.57 -36.77
CA VAL A 20 2.17 16.38 -37.30
C VAL A 20 0.87 15.56 -37.28
N TRP A 21 0.90 14.31 -37.74
CA TRP A 21 -0.27 13.43 -37.70
C TRP A 21 -0.79 13.21 -36.28
N TRP A 22 0.09 12.98 -35.31
CA TRP A 22 -0.30 12.84 -33.89
C TRP A 22 -0.91 14.11 -33.32
N ILE A 23 -0.34 15.28 -33.64
CA ILE A 23 -0.89 16.59 -33.21
C ILE A 23 -2.28 16.79 -33.81
N GLU A 24 -2.46 16.58 -35.10
CA GLU A 24 -3.76 16.65 -35.76
C GLU A 24 -4.74 15.62 -35.20
N HIS A 25 -4.29 14.41 -34.92
CA HIS A 25 -5.12 13.35 -34.34
C HIS A 25 -5.63 13.77 -32.95
N VAL A 26 -4.78 14.36 -32.11
CA VAL A 26 -5.15 14.88 -30.78
C VAL A 26 -6.11 16.06 -30.89
N ILE A 27 -5.89 16.98 -31.84
CA ILE A 27 -6.79 18.13 -32.08
C ILE A 27 -8.15 17.66 -32.60
N ARG A 28 -8.18 16.75 -33.59
CA ARG A 28 -9.40 16.16 -34.17
C ARG A 28 -10.25 15.44 -33.13
N HIS A 29 -9.62 14.74 -32.19
CA HIS A 29 -10.30 14.04 -31.11
C HIS A 29 -10.49 14.90 -29.84
N LYS A 30 -10.42 16.24 -29.98
CA LYS A 30 -10.69 17.25 -28.94
C LYS A 30 -9.91 17.06 -27.65
N GLY A 31 -8.63 16.68 -27.79
CA GLY A 31 -7.78 16.24 -26.69
C GLY A 31 -8.27 14.87 -26.22
N ALA A 32 -7.43 13.86 -26.33
CA ALA A 32 -7.74 12.49 -25.92
C ALA A 32 -8.33 12.45 -24.50
N ARG A 33 -9.65 12.54 -24.40
CA ARG A 33 -10.38 12.69 -23.13
C ARG A 33 -10.21 11.45 -22.25
N HIS A 34 -9.80 10.35 -22.87
CA HIS A 34 -9.37 9.08 -22.29
C HIS A 34 -7.95 9.12 -21.71
N LEU A 35 -7.05 9.96 -22.24
CA LEU A 35 -5.69 10.21 -21.69
C LEU A 35 -5.71 11.26 -20.57
N ARG A 36 -6.78 12.06 -20.46
CA ARG A 36 -7.00 12.92 -19.30
C ARG A 36 -7.29 12.02 -18.10
N ASN A 37 -6.41 12.05 -17.10
CA ASN A 37 -6.51 11.24 -15.89
C ASN A 37 -7.94 11.28 -15.29
N LYS A 38 -8.74 10.24 -15.53
CA LYS A 38 -10.10 10.10 -14.97
C LYS A 38 -10.12 10.03 -13.43
N SER A 39 -8.96 9.94 -12.79
CA SER A 39 -8.86 9.91 -11.33
C SER A 39 -9.33 11.20 -10.65
N ARG A 40 -9.42 12.33 -11.38
CA ARG A 40 -9.86 13.61 -10.79
C ARG A 40 -11.39 13.74 -10.68
N ASP A 41 -12.13 13.04 -11.53
CA ASP A 41 -13.60 13.06 -11.56
C ASP A 41 -14.21 11.80 -10.91
N MET A 42 -13.38 10.90 -10.37
CA MET A 42 -13.86 9.73 -9.66
C MET A 42 -14.25 10.09 -8.23
N PRO A 43 -15.44 9.65 -7.76
CA PRO A 43 -15.82 9.80 -6.37
C PRO A 43 -14.77 9.20 -5.43
N TRP A 44 -14.58 9.83 -4.27
CA TRP A 44 -13.58 9.44 -3.27
C TRP A 44 -13.58 7.94 -2.96
N TYR A 45 -14.75 7.30 -2.98
CA TYR A 45 -14.92 5.87 -2.72
C TYR A 45 -14.34 4.93 -3.81
N LYS A 46 -14.11 5.43 -5.05
CA LYS A 46 -13.45 4.66 -6.13
C LYS A 46 -11.93 4.82 -6.13
N THR A 47 -11.44 5.97 -5.71
CA THR A 47 -9.99 6.22 -5.56
C THR A 47 -9.43 5.60 -4.29
N GLN A 48 -10.27 5.45 -3.27
CA GLN A 48 -9.88 4.85 -2.01
C GLN A 48 -10.02 3.34 -2.15
N LEU A 49 -8.88 2.64 -2.24
CA LEU A 49 -8.85 1.17 -2.25
C LEU A 49 -9.36 0.65 -0.89
N LEU A 50 -10.67 0.46 -0.79
CA LEU A 50 -11.36 -0.01 0.41
C LEU A 50 -10.77 -1.33 0.92
N ASP A 51 -10.27 -2.17 0.01
CA ASP A 51 -9.56 -3.41 0.33
C ASP A 51 -8.31 -3.16 1.17
N ILE A 52 -7.47 -2.20 0.78
CA ILE A 52 -6.26 -1.84 1.53
C ILE A 52 -6.63 -1.29 2.92
N GLN A 53 -7.68 -0.46 3.02
CA GLN A 53 -8.13 0.06 4.31
C GLN A 53 -8.65 -1.04 5.24
N ALA A 54 -9.41 -1.99 4.69
CA ALA A 54 -9.90 -3.13 5.44
C ALA A 54 -8.75 -4.01 5.97
N ILE A 55 -7.76 -4.33 5.13
CA ILE A 55 -6.58 -5.12 5.51
C ILE A 55 -5.76 -4.40 6.61
N VAL A 56 -5.56 -3.09 6.48
CA VAL A 56 -4.86 -2.30 7.50
C VAL A 56 -5.61 -2.32 8.83
N LEU A 57 -6.94 -2.14 8.82
CA LEU A 57 -7.72 -2.14 10.04
C LEU A 57 -7.74 -3.51 10.72
N VAL A 58 -7.93 -4.59 9.95
CA VAL A 58 -7.89 -5.97 10.45
C VAL A 58 -6.52 -6.31 11.02
N SER A 59 -5.43 -5.94 10.32
CA SER A 59 -4.07 -6.21 10.81
C SER A 59 -3.77 -5.47 12.11
N LEU A 60 -4.22 -4.23 12.26
CA LEU A 60 -4.05 -3.45 13.49
C LEU A 60 -4.82 -4.06 14.66
N VAL A 61 -6.07 -4.46 14.45
CA VAL A 61 -6.88 -5.16 15.47
C VAL A 61 -6.25 -6.50 15.84
N PHE A 62 -5.74 -7.24 14.85
CA PHE A 62 -5.09 -8.53 15.08
C PHE A 62 -3.82 -8.37 15.93
N VAL A 63 -2.96 -7.40 15.60
CA VAL A 63 -1.75 -7.11 16.38
C VAL A 63 -2.11 -6.71 17.82
N ALA A 64 -3.10 -5.82 18.00
CA ALA A 64 -3.57 -5.43 19.32
C ALA A 64 -4.10 -6.63 20.12
N TYR A 65 -4.87 -7.51 19.47
CA TYR A 65 -5.37 -8.73 20.09
C TYR A 65 -4.23 -9.64 20.56
N ILE A 66 -3.22 -9.89 19.72
CA ILE A 66 -2.05 -10.69 20.09
C ILE A 66 -1.31 -10.08 21.29
N ILE A 67 -1.11 -8.77 21.32
CA ILE A 67 -0.46 -8.08 22.45
C ILE A 67 -1.25 -8.32 23.74
N VAL A 68 -2.58 -8.15 23.72
CA VAL A 68 -3.44 -8.37 24.90
C VAL A 68 -3.38 -9.82 25.37
N VAL A 69 -3.40 -10.78 24.44
CA VAL A 69 -3.29 -12.21 24.78
C VAL A 69 -1.95 -12.51 25.44
N ILE A 70 -0.84 -12.02 24.88
CA ILE A 70 0.50 -12.20 25.46
C ILE A 70 0.57 -11.57 26.84
N MET A 71 0.10 -10.32 27.01
CA MET A 71 0.09 -9.65 28.31
C MET A 71 -0.72 -10.42 29.37
N ARG A 72 -1.89 -10.95 28.99
CA ARG A 72 -2.69 -11.78 29.90
C ARG A 72 -1.96 -13.07 30.26
N PHE A 73 -1.33 -13.72 29.28
CA PHE A 73 -0.62 -14.97 29.50
C PHE A 73 0.60 -14.78 30.43
N THR A 74 1.41 -13.75 30.19
CA THR A 74 2.57 -13.43 31.03
C THR A 74 2.13 -13.05 32.45
N PHE A 75 1.06 -12.26 32.59
CA PHE A 75 0.52 -11.91 33.90
C PHE A 75 0.05 -13.13 34.68
N GLN A 76 -0.63 -14.08 34.03
CA GLN A 76 -1.06 -15.34 34.68
C GLN A 76 0.13 -16.18 35.13
N ILE A 77 1.18 -16.31 34.31
CA ILE A 77 2.39 -17.05 34.68
C ILE A 77 3.08 -16.40 35.89
N VAL A 78 3.27 -15.08 35.87
CA VAL A 78 3.91 -14.35 36.97
C VAL A 78 3.08 -14.49 38.25
N LYS A 79 1.75 -14.36 38.17
CA LYS A 79 0.85 -14.56 39.32
C LYS A 79 0.97 -15.97 39.90
N GLN A 80 1.05 -17.00 39.05
CA GLN A 80 1.22 -18.38 39.50
C GLN A 80 2.57 -18.59 40.19
N GLU A 81 3.64 -18.05 39.62
CA GLU A 81 5.00 -18.17 40.17
C GLU A 81 5.11 -17.44 41.52
N LEU A 82 4.56 -16.22 41.63
CA LEU A 82 4.49 -15.48 42.89
C LEU A 82 3.71 -16.25 43.95
N ARG A 83 2.56 -16.83 43.60
CA ARG A 83 1.75 -17.63 44.52
C ARG A 83 2.51 -18.86 45.03
N LYS A 84 3.23 -19.56 44.15
CA LYS A 84 4.07 -20.71 44.54
C LYS A 84 5.17 -20.30 45.53
N ARG A 85 5.84 -19.17 45.28
CA ARG A 85 6.90 -18.64 46.16
C ARG A 85 6.39 -18.21 47.53
N LEU A 86 5.22 -17.58 47.59
CA LEU A 86 4.61 -17.18 48.87
C LEU A 86 4.28 -18.42 49.74
N VAL A 87 3.71 -19.47 49.12
CA VAL A 87 3.38 -20.72 49.84
C VAL A 87 4.64 -21.46 50.31
N SER A 88 5.70 -21.51 49.50
CA SER A 88 6.96 -22.16 49.91
C SER A 88 7.68 -21.40 51.03
N SER A 89 7.62 -20.07 51.02
CA SER A 89 8.15 -19.23 52.10
C SER A 89 7.40 -19.46 53.43
N ALA A 90 6.07 -19.55 53.40
CA ALA A 90 5.26 -19.82 54.58
C ALA A 90 5.55 -21.20 55.19
N LYS A 91 5.75 -22.23 54.36
CA LYS A 91 6.06 -23.59 54.83
C LYS A 91 7.48 -23.75 55.41
N LYS A 92 8.40 -22.81 55.15
CA LYS A 92 9.78 -22.84 55.68
C LYS A 92 9.91 -22.19 57.07
N GLN A 93 8.93 -21.38 57.47
CA GLN A 93 8.89 -20.72 58.79
C GLN A 93 8.11 -21.49 59.86
N GLN A 94 7.42 -22.56 59.47
CA GLN A 94 6.64 -23.44 60.35
C GLN A 94 7.39 -24.77 60.53
#